data_AF-A0A915NVD5-F1
#
_entry.id   AF-A0A915NVD5-F1
#
_cell.length_a   1.000
_cell.length_b   1.000
_cell.length_c   1.000
_cell.angle_alpha   90.00
_cell.angle_beta   90.00
_cell.angle_gamma   90.00
#
_symmetry.space_group_name_H-M   'P 1'
#
loop_
_entity.id
_entity.type
_entity.pdbx_description
1 polymer ?
#
loop_
_entity_poly.entity_id
_entity_poly.type
_entity_poly.pdbx_seq_one_letter_code
_entity_poly.pdbx_strand_id
1 'polypeptide(L)'
;MNETITTTTTQEETAITFGDLRSVGDCHPECLGCSESKSQTACFSCRHFTQSLRNRAGFKCVSHCDTGFYADGDKCKRCSSDCETCSSGELCDTCHGAKLLIDVKHYGHLDHGRCVDSCPSGLVAVYKSTIQAKCVLKINTCAAGYFQSDQATGVCLDCDKACALCHGPGPLQCDQCAPGYGNSSIGYCRPCCSTDQLQQHDNSCEDCSHIYLTTPYSPFSSTFTSTNLLTINSIFISFLVVFVLVLIATLGCWLCYKYTPLTTIDNKTYQKTKQPTTGHQNQAFELLGEDSESDIDVVIDEMEVEEDGKIKEEDIRVEENIIDLIEKASTSKEAV
;
A
#
# COMPACT_ATOMS: atom_id res chain seq x y z
N MET A 1 69.84 18.24 24.16
CA MET A 1 68.82 18.78 25.09
C MET A 1 68.23 19.97 24.36
N ASN A 2 67.25 19.73 23.48
CA ASN A 2 65.82 19.58 23.76
C ASN A 2 65.15 20.96 23.92
N GLU A 3 64.35 21.33 22.91
CA GLU A 3 62.94 21.72 23.09
C GLU A 3 62.27 21.77 21.69
N THR A 4 61.63 20.67 21.29
CA THR A 4 60.16 20.47 21.24
C THR A 4 59.46 21.18 20.08
N ILE A 5 59.20 20.43 19.00
CA ILE A 5 58.28 20.80 17.93
C ILE A 5 56.84 20.66 18.47
N THR A 6 56.03 21.71 18.37
CA THR A 6 54.59 21.65 18.69
C THR A 6 53.76 21.76 17.42
N THR A 7 53.52 20.61 16.77
CA THR A 7 52.50 20.46 15.74
C THR A 7 51.12 20.59 16.37
N THR A 8 50.48 21.75 16.21
CA THR A 8 49.06 21.92 16.56
C THR A 8 48.22 21.71 15.31
N THR A 9 47.69 20.50 15.17
CA THR A 9 46.69 20.16 14.17
C THR A 9 45.42 20.96 14.45
N THR A 10 45.16 21.98 13.64
CA THR A 10 43.83 22.62 13.59
C THR A 10 43.18 22.12 12.31
N GLN A 11 42.07 21.41 12.43
CA GLN A 11 41.37 20.86 11.27
C GLN A 11 40.80 22.02 10.45
N GLU A 12 41.31 22.19 9.23
CA GLU A 12 40.84 23.20 8.29
C GLU A 12 39.52 22.71 7.68
N GLU A 13 38.40 23.18 8.24
CA GLU A 13 37.09 23.06 7.62
C GLU A 13 37.16 23.76 6.26
N THR A 14 37.18 22.96 5.18
CA THR A 14 37.39 23.45 3.82
C THR A 14 36.14 24.16 3.33
N ALA A 15 36.05 25.46 3.62
CA ALA A 15 34.95 26.32 3.25
C ALA A 15 34.76 26.34 1.72
N ILE A 16 33.78 25.56 1.25
CA ILE A 16 33.43 25.45 -0.17
C ILE A 16 33.04 26.85 -0.67
N THR A 17 33.90 27.42 -1.50
CA THR A 17 33.78 28.81 -1.96
C THR A 17 33.05 28.84 -3.29
N PHE A 18 31.74 29.10 -3.25
CA PHE A 18 31.00 29.59 -4.41
C PHE A 18 31.18 31.11 -4.48
N GLY A 19 31.27 31.69 -5.68
CA GLY A 19 31.72 33.08 -5.91
C GLY A 19 31.24 34.10 -4.86
N ASP A 20 32.19 34.74 -4.19
CA ASP A 20 32.05 35.72 -3.09
C ASP A 20 31.26 35.30 -1.84
N LEU A 21 30.67 34.10 -1.79
CA LEU A 21 29.92 33.58 -0.64
C LEU A 21 30.71 32.49 0.10
N ARG A 22 31.16 32.82 1.32
CA ARG A 22 31.75 31.84 2.25
C ARG A 22 30.64 31.09 2.97
N SER A 23 30.72 29.77 2.98
CA SER A 23 29.86 28.95 3.84
C SER A 23 30.14 29.24 5.31
N VAL A 24 29.09 29.28 6.13
CA VAL A 24 29.23 29.16 7.59
C VAL A 24 29.47 27.71 7.98
N GLY A 25 29.93 27.48 9.22
CA GLY A 25 30.05 26.14 9.80
C GLY A 25 28.70 25.58 10.26
N ASP A 26 28.68 24.31 10.69
CA ASP A 26 27.47 23.65 11.21
C ASP A 26 26.28 23.61 10.22
N CYS A 27 26.52 23.49 8.90
CA CYS A 27 25.46 23.37 7.89
C CYS A 27 24.56 22.13 8.09
N HIS A 28 23.32 22.19 7.61
CA HIS A 28 22.43 21.03 7.57
C HIS A 28 23.02 19.91 6.67
N PRO A 29 22.94 18.60 7.03
CA PRO A 29 23.60 17.50 6.30
C PRO A 29 23.14 17.29 4.84
N GLU A 30 22.03 17.89 4.45
CA GLU A 30 21.51 17.87 3.08
C GLU A 30 22.00 19.05 2.23
N CYS A 31 22.87 19.91 2.76
CA CYS A 31 23.32 21.14 2.12
C CYS A 31 24.82 21.13 1.81
N LEU A 32 25.15 21.48 0.57
CA LEU A 32 26.51 21.66 0.07
C LEU A 32 26.88 23.15 0.18
N GLY A 33 27.26 23.56 1.40
CA GLY A 33 27.48 24.94 1.80
C GLY A 33 26.18 25.68 2.15
N CYS A 34 26.27 26.60 3.13
CA CYS A 34 25.12 27.33 3.66
C CYS A 34 25.48 28.76 4.11
N SER A 35 24.50 29.65 4.11
CA SER A 35 24.61 31.00 4.72
C SER A 35 24.12 31.04 6.17
N GLU A 36 23.36 30.04 6.63
CA GLU A 36 22.90 29.92 8.02
C GLU A 36 23.13 28.49 8.53
N SER A 37 23.71 28.36 9.72
CA SER A 37 23.97 27.06 10.34
C SER A 37 22.67 26.30 10.63
N LYS A 38 22.67 24.99 10.42
CA LYS A 38 21.57 24.02 10.69
C LYS A 38 20.26 24.29 9.92
N SER A 39 20.23 25.26 9.02
CA SER A 39 19.08 25.62 8.19
C SER A 39 18.99 24.70 6.95
N GLN A 40 17.77 24.25 6.61
CA GLN A 40 17.48 23.48 5.38
C GLN A 40 17.22 24.37 4.16
N THR A 41 16.96 25.67 4.37
CA THR A 41 16.55 26.63 3.33
C THR A 41 17.64 27.63 2.95
N ALA A 42 18.65 27.81 3.81
CA ALA A 42 19.74 28.76 3.62
C ALA A 42 20.97 28.10 2.98
N CYS A 43 20.76 27.29 1.94
CA CYS A 43 21.76 26.41 1.36
C CYS A 43 22.12 26.81 -0.06
N PHE A 44 23.40 26.73 -0.45
CA PHE A 44 23.85 27.12 -1.78
C PHE A 44 23.50 26.07 -2.84
N SER A 45 23.57 24.79 -2.47
CA SER A 45 23.06 23.66 -3.27
C SER A 45 22.73 22.47 -2.37
N CYS A 46 21.95 21.51 -2.88
CA CYS A 46 21.50 20.34 -2.11
C CYS A 46 22.32 19.10 -2.43
N ARG A 47 22.42 18.18 -1.45
CA ARG A 47 23.12 16.90 -1.59
C ARG A 47 22.31 15.85 -2.35
N HIS A 48 20.99 15.82 -2.18
CA HIS A 48 20.09 14.92 -2.91
C HIS A 48 19.01 15.69 -3.67
N PHE A 49 18.01 16.26 -2.99
CA PHE A 49 16.86 16.88 -3.66
C PHE A 49 16.64 18.35 -3.28
N THR A 50 16.28 19.14 -4.28
CA THR A 50 15.78 20.51 -4.15
C THR A 50 14.26 20.51 -4.13
N GLN A 51 13.62 20.99 -3.06
CA GLN A 51 12.16 21.06 -2.95
C GLN A 51 11.68 22.51 -2.90
N SER A 52 10.76 22.86 -3.81
CA SER A 52 10.19 24.21 -3.89
C SER A 52 9.27 24.53 -2.71
N LEU A 53 9.48 25.69 -2.08
CA LEU A 53 8.63 26.16 -0.98
C LEU A 53 7.28 26.67 -1.49
N ARG A 54 6.19 26.39 -0.75
CA ARG A 54 4.82 26.79 -1.13
C ARG A 54 4.69 28.31 -1.38
N ASN A 55 5.44 29.13 -0.64
CA ASN A 55 5.36 30.60 -0.67
C ASN A 55 6.23 31.26 -1.75
N ARG A 56 6.68 30.52 -2.78
CA ARG A 56 7.34 31.03 -4.00
C ARG A 56 8.70 31.75 -3.82
N ALA A 57 9.24 31.81 -2.62
CA ALA A 57 10.61 32.28 -2.36
C ALA A 57 11.47 31.11 -1.86
N GLY A 58 12.47 30.70 -2.67
CA GLY A 58 13.49 29.72 -2.29
C GLY A 58 13.09 28.24 -2.41
N PHE A 59 14.03 27.39 -1.98
CA PHE A 59 13.91 25.94 -1.89
C PHE A 59 14.37 25.46 -0.50
N LYS A 60 14.04 24.21 -0.15
CA LYS A 60 14.71 23.48 0.93
C LYS A 60 15.44 22.26 0.38
N CYS A 61 16.53 21.87 1.04
CA CYS A 61 17.23 20.61 0.76
C CYS A 61 16.67 19.47 1.60
N VAL A 62 16.32 18.37 0.94
CA VAL A 62 15.74 17.18 1.58
C VAL A 62 16.40 15.90 1.05
N SER A 63 16.45 14.87 1.89
CA SER A 63 16.94 13.53 1.54
C SER A 63 15.93 12.73 0.71
N HIS A 64 14.64 13.01 0.88
CA HIS A 64 13.51 12.46 0.13
C HIS A 64 12.44 13.55 -0.03
N CYS A 65 11.63 13.48 -1.09
CA CYS A 65 10.54 14.44 -1.28
C CYS A 65 9.42 14.25 -0.23
N ASP A 66 8.92 15.35 0.34
CA ASP A 66 7.76 15.32 1.23
C ASP A 66 6.48 14.82 0.51
N THR A 67 5.44 14.49 1.28
CA THR A 67 4.08 14.24 0.74
C THR A 67 3.56 15.43 -0.09
N GLY A 68 2.76 15.13 -1.11
CA GLY A 68 2.38 16.09 -2.15
C GLY A 68 3.51 16.45 -3.16
N PHE A 69 4.67 15.79 -3.09
CA PHE A 69 5.74 15.93 -4.09
C PHE A 69 6.25 14.56 -4.58
N TYR A 70 6.66 14.52 -5.85
CA TYR A 70 7.34 13.38 -6.47
C TYR A 70 8.76 13.77 -6.89
N ALA A 71 9.66 12.78 -6.94
CA ALA A 71 11.03 12.99 -7.39
C ALA A 71 11.10 13.03 -8.93
N ASP A 72 11.68 14.09 -9.47
CA ASP A 72 12.03 14.22 -10.88
C ASP A 72 13.49 14.71 -11.00
N GLY A 73 14.40 13.76 -11.18
CA GLY A 73 15.84 14.00 -11.08
C GLY A 73 16.25 14.43 -9.67
N ASP A 74 16.97 15.55 -9.57
CA ASP A 74 17.42 16.20 -8.33
C ASP A 74 16.37 17.14 -7.71
N LYS A 75 15.10 17.07 -8.17
CA LYS A 75 14.06 18.04 -7.81
C LYS A 75 12.78 17.36 -7.34
N CYS A 76 12.20 17.89 -6.28
CA CYS A 76 10.88 17.51 -5.83
C CYS A 76 9.85 18.41 -6.51
N LYS A 77 9.12 17.85 -7.48
CA LYS A 77 8.00 18.50 -8.18
C LYS A 77 6.69 18.19 -7.46
N ARG A 78 5.75 19.12 -7.48
CA ARG A 78 4.47 18.97 -6.79
C ARG A 78 3.53 18.05 -7.57
N CYS A 79 2.75 17.25 -6.86
CA CYS A 79 1.61 16.53 -7.40
C CYS A 79 0.48 17.48 -7.87
N SER A 80 -0.49 16.95 -8.63
CA SER A 80 -1.78 17.62 -8.84
C SER A 80 -2.50 17.88 -7.51
N SER A 81 -3.36 18.89 -7.47
CA SER A 81 -4.06 19.36 -6.27
C SER A 81 -4.99 18.33 -5.61
N ASP A 82 -5.39 17.28 -6.34
CA ASP A 82 -6.26 16.22 -5.84
C ASP A 82 -5.48 14.99 -5.31
N CYS A 83 -4.16 14.90 -5.56
CA CYS A 83 -3.30 13.80 -5.09
C CYS A 83 -2.70 14.11 -3.71
N GLU A 84 -2.76 13.16 -2.78
CA GLU A 84 -1.97 13.20 -1.53
C GLU A 84 -0.53 12.71 -1.79
N THR A 85 -0.38 11.60 -2.52
CA THR A 85 0.90 11.12 -3.06
C THR A 85 0.77 10.83 -4.54
N CYS A 86 1.88 10.97 -5.29
CA CYS A 86 1.89 10.74 -6.71
C CYS A 86 3.24 10.19 -7.20
N SER A 87 3.18 9.38 -8.25
CA SER A 87 4.35 8.90 -9.00
C SER A 87 4.76 9.87 -10.12
N SER A 88 3.83 10.72 -10.57
CA SER A 88 4.08 11.85 -11.49
C SER A 88 3.10 12.99 -11.23
N GLY A 89 3.30 14.15 -11.86
CA GLY A 89 2.43 15.32 -11.64
C GLY A 89 0.94 15.07 -11.89
N GLU A 90 0.58 14.11 -12.75
CA GLU A 90 -0.81 13.77 -13.11
C GLU A 90 -1.24 12.37 -12.62
N LEU A 91 -0.29 11.50 -12.24
CA LEU A 91 -0.55 10.13 -11.79
C LEU A 91 -0.49 10.05 -10.26
N CYS A 92 -1.64 10.19 -9.59
CA CYS A 92 -1.76 9.99 -8.16
C CYS A 92 -1.62 8.51 -7.77
N ASP A 93 -0.99 8.23 -6.63
CA ASP A 93 -1.04 6.91 -5.98
C ASP A 93 -2.09 6.89 -4.85
N THR A 94 -2.36 8.06 -4.25
CA THR A 94 -3.41 8.28 -3.24
C THR A 94 -4.06 9.65 -3.43
N CYS A 95 -5.33 9.78 -3.04
CA CYS A 95 -6.13 10.98 -3.20
C CYS A 95 -6.33 11.71 -1.87
N HIS A 96 -6.48 13.03 -1.93
CA HIS A 96 -6.89 13.80 -0.76
C HIS A 96 -8.36 13.53 -0.38
N GLY A 97 -8.60 13.33 0.92
CA GLY A 97 -9.95 13.22 1.50
C GLY A 97 -10.70 11.96 1.06
N ALA A 98 -12.01 12.10 0.81
CA ALA A 98 -12.90 10.98 0.45
C ALA A 98 -13.01 10.72 -1.07
N LYS A 99 -12.11 11.28 -1.89
CA LYS A 99 -12.08 11.08 -3.35
C LYS A 99 -11.72 9.63 -3.69
N LEU A 100 -12.21 9.15 -4.83
CA LEU A 100 -11.90 7.83 -5.37
C LEU A 100 -10.73 7.90 -6.36
N LEU A 101 -9.81 6.93 -6.28
CA LEU A 101 -8.70 6.77 -7.23
C LEU A 101 -9.09 5.85 -8.39
N ILE A 102 -8.86 6.26 -9.64
CA ILE A 102 -9.11 5.42 -10.82
C ILE A 102 -7.99 4.39 -10.99
N ASP A 103 -8.25 3.15 -10.58
CA ASP A 103 -7.28 2.04 -10.58
C ASP A 103 -7.54 1.06 -11.73
N VAL A 104 -7.57 1.60 -12.96
CA VAL A 104 -7.79 0.83 -14.20
C VAL A 104 -6.64 1.05 -15.16
N LYS A 105 -5.71 0.09 -15.23
CA LYS A 105 -4.57 0.10 -16.15
C LYS A 105 -4.95 -0.50 -17.51
N HIS A 106 -5.86 0.16 -18.23
CA HIS A 106 -6.37 -0.28 -19.52
C HIS A 106 -6.24 0.83 -20.56
N TYR A 107 -5.88 0.52 -21.81
CA TYR A 107 -5.62 1.55 -22.84
C TYR A 107 -6.84 2.46 -23.12
N GLY A 108 -8.05 1.90 -23.10
CA GLY A 108 -9.30 2.67 -23.19
C GLY A 108 -9.59 3.62 -22.00
N HIS A 109 -8.79 3.60 -20.93
CA HIS A 109 -8.94 4.42 -19.72
C HIS A 109 -7.66 5.22 -19.47
N LEU A 110 -7.54 6.36 -20.16
CA LEU A 110 -6.43 7.32 -20.01
C LEU A 110 -6.48 8.12 -18.70
N ASP A 111 -7.49 7.89 -17.86
CA ASP A 111 -7.74 8.51 -16.57
C ASP A 111 -7.21 7.72 -15.38
N HIS A 112 -6.40 6.68 -15.61
CA HIS A 112 -5.70 5.95 -14.55
C HIS A 112 -4.89 6.89 -13.63
N GLY A 113 -4.98 6.66 -12.33
CA GLY A 113 -4.30 7.47 -11.31
C GLY A 113 -4.92 8.85 -11.10
N ARG A 114 -6.05 9.17 -11.74
CA ARG A 114 -6.81 10.38 -11.45
C ARG A 114 -7.70 10.20 -10.22
N CYS A 115 -7.82 11.26 -9.42
CA CYS A 115 -8.74 11.35 -8.30
C CYS A 115 -10.07 12.00 -8.73
N VAL A 116 -11.20 11.40 -8.36
CA VAL A 116 -12.55 11.85 -8.75
C VAL A 116 -13.54 11.71 -7.58
N ASP A 117 -14.57 12.55 -7.54
CA ASP A 117 -15.63 12.49 -6.51
C ASP A 117 -16.68 11.39 -6.78
N SER A 118 -16.72 10.85 -8.00
CA SER A 118 -17.58 9.74 -8.41
C SER A 118 -16.97 9.02 -9.62
N CYS A 119 -17.17 7.70 -9.71
CA CYS A 119 -16.59 6.92 -10.79
C CYS A 119 -17.26 7.24 -12.16
N PRO A 120 -16.49 7.33 -13.25
CA PRO A 120 -17.05 7.50 -14.60
C PRO A 120 -17.77 6.22 -15.07
N SER A 121 -18.52 6.34 -16.17
CA SER A 121 -19.27 5.23 -16.78
C SER A 121 -18.35 4.02 -17.10
N GLY A 122 -18.88 2.81 -16.93
CA GLY A 122 -18.13 1.55 -17.02
C GLY A 122 -17.35 1.17 -15.75
N LEU A 123 -17.10 2.12 -14.83
CA LEU A 123 -16.38 1.86 -13.57
C LEU A 123 -17.33 1.80 -12.37
N VAL A 124 -16.93 1.03 -11.35
CA VAL A 124 -17.65 0.87 -10.08
C VAL A 124 -16.77 1.24 -8.89
N ALA A 125 -17.36 1.89 -7.89
CA ALA A 125 -16.69 2.25 -6.65
C ALA A 125 -16.52 1.02 -5.74
N VAL A 126 -15.29 0.81 -5.24
CA VAL A 126 -14.94 -0.27 -4.32
C VAL A 126 -14.24 0.29 -3.09
N TYR A 127 -14.90 0.08 -1.94
CA TYR A 127 -14.47 0.54 -0.61
C TYR A 127 -13.73 -0.54 0.20
N LYS A 128 -13.21 -1.58 -0.47
CA LYS A 128 -12.57 -2.74 0.19
C LYS A 128 -11.11 -2.51 0.62
N SER A 129 -10.49 -1.40 0.23
CA SER A 129 -9.16 -1.02 0.71
C SER A 129 -9.29 -0.13 1.94
N THR A 130 -8.51 -0.43 2.98
CA THR A 130 -8.47 0.31 4.24
C THR A 130 -7.82 1.70 4.15
N ILE A 131 -7.23 2.04 2.99
CA ILE A 131 -6.42 3.26 2.81
C ILE A 131 -7.01 4.19 1.74
N GLN A 132 -7.59 3.66 0.67
CA GLN A 132 -8.05 4.45 -0.48
C GLN A 132 -9.23 3.78 -1.18
N ALA A 133 -10.39 4.46 -1.28
CA ALA A 133 -11.49 4.01 -2.13
C ALA A 133 -11.10 4.11 -3.61
N LYS A 134 -11.51 3.13 -4.42
CA LYS A 134 -11.07 3.02 -5.83
C LYS A 134 -12.22 2.87 -6.80
N CYS A 135 -12.07 3.42 -8.00
CA CYS A 135 -12.86 3.07 -9.16
C CYS A 135 -12.16 1.96 -9.94
N VAL A 136 -12.86 0.84 -10.15
CA VAL A 136 -12.35 -0.33 -10.88
C VAL A 136 -13.33 -0.74 -11.97
N LEU A 137 -12.89 -1.55 -12.94
CA LEU A 137 -13.76 -2.10 -13.98
C LEU A 137 -14.91 -2.91 -13.35
N LYS A 138 -16.11 -2.75 -13.91
CA LYS A 138 -17.27 -3.57 -13.58
C LYS A 138 -16.99 -5.03 -13.94
N ILE A 139 -17.34 -5.96 -13.04
CA ILE A 139 -17.15 -7.40 -13.27
C ILE A 139 -18.06 -7.82 -14.43
N ASN A 140 -17.47 -8.30 -15.53
CA ASN A 140 -18.21 -8.87 -16.63
C ASN A 140 -18.77 -10.26 -16.24
N THR A 141 -20.09 -10.41 -16.29
CA THR A 141 -20.79 -11.68 -15.99
C THR A 141 -21.21 -12.44 -17.25
N CYS A 142 -20.92 -11.92 -18.43
CA CYS A 142 -21.23 -12.54 -19.71
C CYS A 142 -20.17 -13.61 -20.08
N ALA A 143 -20.49 -14.45 -21.07
CA ALA A 143 -19.54 -15.41 -21.62
C ALA A 143 -18.41 -14.71 -22.41
N ALA A 144 -17.31 -15.43 -22.63
CA ALA A 144 -16.22 -14.94 -23.49
C ALA A 144 -16.75 -14.55 -24.89
N GLY A 145 -16.21 -13.47 -25.45
CA GLY A 145 -16.73 -12.81 -26.66
C GLY A 145 -17.91 -11.84 -26.42
N TYR A 146 -18.39 -11.68 -25.19
CA TYR A 146 -19.48 -10.75 -24.85
C TYR A 146 -19.16 -9.88 -23.62
N PHE A 147 -19.73 -8.68 -23.56
CA PHE A 147 -19.70 -7.79 -22.39
C PHE A 147 -21.11 -7.41 -21.91
N GLN A 148 -21.25 -7.02 -20.65
CA GLN A 148 -22.53 -6.59 -20.10
C GLN A 148 -22.84 -5.13 -20.47
N SER A 149 -24.04 -4.87 -21.01
CA SER A 149 -24.50 -3.51 -21.32
C SER A 149 -24.62 -2.62 -20.07
N ASP A 150 -24.23 -1.35 -20.20
CA ASP A 150 -24.47 -0.31 -19.19
C ASP A 150 -25.94 0.13 -19.13
N GLN A 151 -26.71 -0.11 -20.19
CA GLN A 151 -28.10 0.35 -20.30
C GLN A 151 -29.10 -0.63 -19.66
N ALA A 152 -28.75 -1.92 -19.55
CA ALA A 152 -29.63 -2.95 -19.04
C ALA A 152 -28.86 -4.11 -18.38
N THR A 153 -29.17 -4.39 -17.11
CA THR A 153 -28.61 -5.52 -16.37
C THR A 153 -28.96 -6.85 -17.01
N GLY A 154 -27.98 -7.73 -17.21
CA GLY A 154 -28.19 -9.05 -17.81
C GLY A 154 -28.27 -9.08 -19.35
N VAL A 155 -28.20 -7.93 -20.03
CA VAL A 155 -28.02 -7.88 -21.48
C VAL A 155 -26.53 -8.00 -21.82
N CYS A 156 -26.17 -9.02 -22.59
CA CYS A 156 -24.83 -9.24 -23.10
C CYS A 156 -24.75 -8.81 -24.57
N LEU A 157 -23.72 -8.05 -24.93
CA LEU A 157 -23.45 -7.53 -26.27
C LEU A 157 -22.12 -8.09 -26.80
N ASP A 158 -21.99 -8.24 -28.11
CA ASP A 158 -20.78 -8.79 -28.75
C ASP A 158 -19.57 -7.87 -28.56
N CYS A 159 -18.41 -8.46 -28.24
CA CYS A 159 -17.12 -7.76 -28.29
C CYS A 159 -16.76 -7.33 -29.73
N ASP A 160 -15.79 -6.42 -29.87
CA ASP A 160 -15.13 -6.22 -31.16
C ASP A 160 -14.43 -7.52 -31.60
N LYS A 161 -14.40 -7.80 -32.91
CA LYS A 161 -13.72 -8.95 -33.52
C LYS A 161 -12.22 -9.05 -33.18
N ALA A 162 -11.59 -7.96 -32.72
CA ALA A 162 -10.22 -7.91 -32.24
C ALA A 162 -10.03 -8.45 -30.82
N CYS A 163 -11.12 -8.61 -30.03
CA CYS A 163 -11.09 -9.07 -28.65
C CYS A 163 -11.55 -10.54 -28.52
N ALA A 164 -10.86 -11.33 -27.69
CA ALA A 164 -11.38 -12.59 -27.15
C ALA A 164 -12.20 -12.35 -25.87
N LEU A 165 -11.76 -11.40 -25.04
CA LEU A 165 -12.47 -10.90 -23.86
C LEU A 165 -12.49 -9.38 -23.92
N CYS A 166 -13.60 -8.78 -23.49
CA CYS A 166 -13.77 -7.34 -23.40
C CYS A 166 -14.63 -6.94 -22.20
N HIS A 167 -14.48 -5.68 -21.78
CA HIS A 167 -15.31 -5.03 -20.75
C HIS A 167 -16.30 -4.01 -21.31
N GLY A 168 -16.22 -3.70 -22.62
CA GLY A 168 -17.10 -2.77 -23.30
C GLY A 168 -16.96 -2.79 -24.83
N PRO A 169 -17.65 -1.89 -25.56
CA PRO A 169 -17.63 -1.84 -27.02
C PRO A 169 -16.29 -1.39 -27.64
N GLY A 170 -15.93 -2.04 -28.74
CA GLY A 170 -14.85 -1.60 -29.63
C GLY A 170 -13.43 -2.10 -29.25
N PRO A 171 -12.43 -1.85 -30.10
CA PRO A 171 -11.11 -2.47 -29.99
C PRO A 171 -10.23 -1.89 -28.86
N LEU A 172 -10.66 -0.80 -28.22
CA LEU A 172 -9.95 -0.14 -27.12
C LEU A 172 -10.38 -0.67 -25.73
N GLN A 173 -11.34 -1.61 -25.69
CA GLN A 173 -11.91 -2.19 -24.47
C GLN A 173 -11.73 -3.72 -24.40
N CYS A 174 -10.73 -4.25 -25.12
CA CYS A 174 -10.33 -5.66 -25.08
C CYS A 174 -9.43 -5.99 -23.87
N ASP A 175 -9.90 -6.81 -22.94
CA ASP A 175 -9.05 -7.41 -21.89
C ASP A 175 -8.03 -8.40 -22.46
N GLN A 176 -8.40 -9.12 -23.53
CA GLN A 176 -7.55 -10.09 -24.22
C GLN A 176 -7.81 -10.04 -25.73
N CYS A 177 -6.76 -10.10 -26.55
CA CYS A 177 -6.88 -10.08 -28.00
C CYS A 177 -7.36 -11.42 -28.57
N ALA A 178 -8.12 -11.36 -29.66
CA ALA A 178 -8.55 -12.52 -30.43
C ALA A 178 -7.36 -13.16 -31.19
N PRO A 179 -7.44 -14.44 -31.58
CA PRO A 179 -6.45 -15.07 -32.44
C PRO A 179 -6.24 -14.27 -33.74
N GLY A 180 -4.98 -13.99 -34.09
CA GLY A 180 -4.65 -13.12 -35.22
C GLY A 180 -4.63 -11.62 -34.88
N TYR A 181 -4.73 -11.26 -33.59
CA TYR A 181 -4.52 -9.91 -33.08
C TYR A 181 -3.49 -9.90 -31.93
N GLY A 182 -2.78 -8.78 -31.76
CA GLY A 182 -1.85 -8.51 -30.67
C GLY A 182 -1.93 -7.06 -30.20
N ASN A 183 -1.29 -6.73 -29.07
CA ASN A 183 -1.32 -5.39 -28.47
C ASN A 183 0.07 -4.88 -28.02
N SER A 184 1.15 -5.49 -28.51
CA SER A 184 2.52 -5.29 -28.00
C SER A 184 3.04 -3.86 -28.11
N SER A 185 2.75 -3.12 -29.19
CA SER A 185 3.32 -1.77 -29.39
C SER A 185 2.50 -0.67 -28.73
N ILE A 186 1.17 -0.67 -28.91
CA ILE A 186 0.30 0.46 -28.51
C ILE A 186 -0.65 0.10 -27.34
N GLY A 187 -0.79 -1.17 -26.96
CA GLY A 187 -1.60 -1.58 -25.81
C GLY A 187 -3.08 -1.86 -26.07
N TYR A 188 -3.57 -1.66 -27.31
CA TYR A 188 -4.89 -2.14 -27.76
C TYR A 188 -4.75 -3.18 -28.88
N CYS A 189 -5.79 -4.00 -29.09
CA CYS A 189 -5.71 -5.15 -30.00
C CYS A 189 -5.80 -4.75 -31.48
N ARG A 190 -4.85 -5.25 -32.26
CA ARG A 190 -4.61 -4.89 -33.66
C ARG A 190 -4.19 -6.13 -34.47
N PRO A 191 -4.50 -6.20 -35.77
CA PRO A 191 -4.22 -7.39 -36.56
C PRO A 191 -2.72 -7.71 -36.60
N CYS A 192 -2.38 -8.99 -36.56
CA CYS A 192 -1.00 -9.44 -36.72
C CYS A 192 -0.47 -9.09 -38.12
N CYS A 193 0.78 -8.63 -38.19
CA CYS A 193 1.44 -8.35 -39.46
C CYS A 193 1.63 -9.62 -40.31
N SER A 194 1.55 -9.48 -41.63
CA SER A 194 2.11 -10.50 -42.54
C SER A 194 3.63 -10.39 -42.60
N THR A 195 4.29 -11.43 -43.12
CA THR A 195 5.76 -11.50 -43.28
C THR A 195 6.35 -10.27 -43.98
N ASP A 196 5.61 -9.73 -44.95
CA ASP A 196 6.07 -8.62 -45.80
C ASP A 196 5.92 -7.27 -45.06
N GLN A 197 4.91 -7.13 -44.21
CA GLN A 197 4.69 -5.94 -43.39
C GLN A 197 5.72 -5.83 -42.25
N LEU A 198 6.13 -6.97 -41.67
CA LEU A 198 7.23 -7.03 -40.70
C LEU A 198 8.55 -6.51 -41.32
N GLN A 199 8.83 -6.81 -42.59
CA GLN A 199 10.01 -6.32 -43.29
C GLN A 199 9.95 -4.82 -43.62
N GLN A 200 8.75 -4.26 -43.77
CA GLN A 200 8.53 -2.84 -44.03
C GLN A 200 8.42 -2.00 -42.75
N HIS A 201 8.48 -2.64 -41.57
CA HIS A 201 8.26 -2.00 -40.27
C HIS A 201 6.93 -1.23 -40.23
N ASP A 202 5.88 -1.81 -40.81
CA ASP A 202 4.58 -1.16 -40.90
C ASP A 202 3.93 -1.07 -39.51
N ASN A 203 3.77 0.16 -39.05
CA ASN A 203 3.11 0.45 -37.78
C ASN A 203 1.58 0.25 -37.87
N SER A 204 0.98 -0.21 -38.97
CA SER A 204 -0.47 -0.47 -39.11
C SER A 204 -0.95 -1.79 -38.47
N CYS A 205 -0.03 -2.72 -38.22
CA CYS A 205 -0.26 -4.05 -37.64
C CYS A 205 0.65 -4.28 -36.41
N GLU A 206 0.60 -5.46 -35.80
CA GLU A 206 1.45 -5.84 -34.66
C GLU A 206 2.28 -7.09 -34.92
N ASP A 207 3.50 -7.15 -34.37
CA ASP A 207 4.32 -8.34 -34.42
C ASP A 207 3.90 -9.37 -33.36
N CYS A 208 3.06 -10.31 -33.79
CA CYS A 208 2.58 -11.41 -32.97
C CYS A 208 3.59 -12.57 -32.82
N SER A 209 4.76 -12.51 -33.46
CA SER A 209 5.74 -13.60 -33.48
C SER A 209 6.23 -13.99 -32.07
N HIS A 210 6.19 -13.06 -31.12
CA HIS A 210 6.62 -13.25 -29.74
C HIS A 210 5.53 -13.81 -28.80
N ILE A 211 4.26 -13.93 -29.25
CA ILE A 211 3.13 -14.36 -28.39
C ILE A 211 3.17 -15.86 -28.06
N TYR A 212 3.90 -16.66 -28.83
CA TYR A 212 3.99 -18.13 -28.65
C TYR A 212 4.68 -18.61 -27.36
N LEU A 213 5.23 -17.73 -26.53
CA LEU A 213 5.82 -18.09 -25.22
C LEU A 213 4.82 -18.11 -24.06
N THR A 214 3.59 -17.64 -24.25
CA THR A 214 2.49 -17.80 -23.28
C THR A 214 1.41 -18.69 -23.87
N THR A 215 1.49 -19.99 -23.58
CA THR A 215 0.44 -20.95 -23.96
C THR A 215 -0.88 -20.63 -23.25
N PRO A 216 -2.03 -20.68 -23.93
CA PRO A 216 -3.32 -20.58 -23.27
C PRO A 216 -3.52 -21.83 -22.38
N TYR A 217 -4.07 -21.60 -21.19
CA TYR A 217 -4.35 -22.65 -20.21
C TYR A 217 -5.54 -23.50 -20.69
N SER A 218 -5.28 -24.54 -21.48
CA SER A 218 -6.29 -25.52 -21.87
C SER A 218 -6.63 -26.44 -20.67
N PRO A 219 -7.88 -26.92 -20.57
CA PRO A 219 -8.29 -27.72 -19.42
C PRO A 219 -7.68 -29.12 -19.48
N PHE A 220 -6.67 -29.35 -18.63
CA PHE A 220 -6.31 -30.61 -17.97
C PHE A 220 -6.78 -31.92 -18.65
N SER A 221 -6.16 -32.29 -19.76
CA SER A 221 -6.30 -33.62 -20.34
C SER A 221 -5.52 -34.64 -19.50
N SER A 222 -6.22 -35.33 -18.61
CA SER A 222 -5.64 -36.25 -17.63
C SER A 222 -5.21 -37.60 -18.24
N THR A 223 -3.97 -37.67 -18.73
CA THR A 223 -3.25 -38.93 -18.95
C THR A 223 -1.90 -38.91 -18.23
N PHE A 224 -1.92 -38.68 -16.92
CA PHE A 224 -0.71 -38.74 -16.10
C PHE A 224 -0.44 -40.18 -15.65
N THR A 225 0.44 -40.86 -16.36
CA THR A 225 0.85 -42.25 -16.10
C THR A 225 1.65 -42.40 -14.81
N SER A 226 0.98 -42.86 -13.76
CA SER A 226 1.47 -43.70 -12.64
C SER A 226 2.99 -43.76 -12.36
N THR A 227 3.65 -42.63 -12.07
CA THR A 227 5.08 -42.63 -11.64
C THR A 227 5.43 -41.67 -10.48
N ASN A 228 4.54 -40.75 -10.08
CA ASN A 228 4.85 -39.75 -9.03
C ASN A 228 4.01 -39.85 -7.74
N LEU A 229 3.45 -41.03 -7.43
CA LEU A 229 2.80 -41.25 -6.13
C LEU A 229 3.80 -41.66 -5.03
N LEU A 230 4.96 -42.24 -5.39
CA LEU A 230 5.94 -42.74 -4.42
C LEU A 230 6.89 -41.63 -3.91
N THR A 231 7.22 -40.66 -4.76
CA THR A 231 8.14 -39.55 -4.43
C THR A 231 7.52 -38.54 -3.46
N ILE A 232 6.28 -38.13 -3.71
CA ILE A 232 5.55 -37.17 -2.85
C ILE A 232 5.29 -37.77 -1.46
N ASN A 233 4.87 -39.04 -1.39
CA ASN A 233 4.68 -39.74 -0.11
C ASN A 233 6.00 -39.90 0.67
N SER A 234 7.12 -40.14 0.00
CA SER A 234 8.45 -40.23 0.65
C SER A 234 8.86 -38.92 1.33
N ILE A 235 8.63 -37.77 0.67
CA ILE A 235 8.91 -36.44 1.24
C ILE A 235 8.00 -36.17 2.46
N PHE A 236 6.70 -36.47 2.34
CA PHE A 236 5.75 -36.26 3.44
C PHE A 236 6.09 -37.10 4.70
N ILE A 237 6.46 -38.36 4.51
CA ILE A 237 6.90 -39.25 5.60
C ILE A 237 8.20 -38.73 6.23
N SER A 238 9.14 -38.22 5.43
CA SER A 238 10.38 -37.62 5.95
C SER A 238 10.11 -36.41 6.86
N PHE A 239 9.23 -35.49 6.45
CA PHE A 239 8.83 -34.34 7.27
C PHE A 239 8.15 -34.77 8.58
N LEU A 240 7.25 -35.76 8.54
CA LEU A 240 6.59 -36.28 9.74
C LEU A 240 7.57 -36.91 10.74
N VAL A 241 8.58 -37.66 10.26
CA VAL A 241 9.61 -38.26 11.11
C VAL A 241 10.45 -37.16 11.78
N VAL A 242 10.89 -36.14 11.04
CA VAL A 242 11.64 -34.99 11.60
C VAL A 242 10.82 -34.25 12.64
N PHE A 243 9.53 -33.99 12.38
CA PHE A 243 8.63 -33.33 13.32
C PHE A 243 8.47 -34.13 14.64
N VAL A 244 8.28 -35.45 14.55
CA VAL A 244 8.18 -36.33 15.73
C VAL A 244 9.49 -36.33 16.53
N LEU A 245 10.65 -36.35 15.87
CA LEU A 245 11.95 -36.28 16.56
C LEU A 245 12.15 -34.95 17.31
N VAL A 246 11.70 -33.83 16.74
CA VAL A 246 11.73 -32.51 17.41
C VAL A 246 10.78 -32.47 18.62
N LEU A 247 9.60 -33.09 18.52
CA LEU A 247 8.68 -33.22 19.67
C LEU A 247 9.27 -34.10 20.78
N ILE A 248 9.91 -35.22 20.44
CA ILE A 248 10.58 -36.09 21.42
C ILE A 248 11.76 -35.35 22.08
N ALA A 249 12.56 -34.60 21.32
CA ALA A 249 13.68 -33.83 21.84
C ALA A 249 13.22 -32.70 22.79
N THR A 250 12.16 -31.97 22.43
CA THR A 250 11.61 -30.89 23.26
C THR A 250 10.93 -31.41 24.52
N LEU A 251 10.16 -32.50 24.44
CA LEU A 251 9.58 -33.18 25.61
C LEU A 251 10.66 -33.81 26.52
N GLY A 252 11.72 -34.38 25.94
CA GLY A 252 12.87 -34.89 26.68
C GLY A 252 13.60 -33.77 27.44
N CYS A 253 13.83 -32.63 26.80
CA CYS A 253 14.40 -31.44 27.46
C CYS A 253 13.52 -30.94 28.61
N TRP A 254 12.19 -30.97 28.44
CA TRP A 254 11.23 -30.56 29.47
C TRP A 254 11.24 -31.49 30.69
N LEU A 255 11.41 -32.80 30.50
CA LEU A 255 11.59 -33.77 31.57
C LEU A 255 12.94 -33.60 32.29
N CYS A 256 14.03 -33.32 31.55
CA CYS A 256 15.32 -33.00 32.16
C CYS A 256 15.28 -31.74 33.04
N TYR A 257 14.54 -30.71 32.62
CA TYR A 257 14.41 -29.46 33.39
C TYR A 257 13.66 -29.62 34.73
N LYS A 258 12.90 -30.69 34.91
CA LYS A 258 12.22 -31.01 36.19
C LYS A 258 13.04 -31.88 37.16
N TYR A 259 14.20 -32.38 36.76
CA TYR A 259 15.02 -33.29 37.58
C TYR A 259 16.48 -32.83 37.75
N THR A 260 16.69 -31.61 38.20
CA THR A 260 17.97 -31.17 38.80
C THR A 260 17.82 -31.02 40.32
N PRO A 261 18.33 -31.95 41.14
CA PRO A 261 18.39 -31.77 42.59
C PRO A 261 19.45 -30.71 42.95
N LEU A 262 19.05 -29.73 43.75
CA LEU A 262 19.89 -28.59 44.12
C LEU A 262 20.90 -29.00 45.22
N THR A 263 22.14 -29.34 44.84
CA THR A 263 23.20 -29.65 45.81
C THR A 263 23.88 -28.39 46.34
N THR A 264 23.89 -28.27 47.67
CA THR A 264 24.53 -27.21 48.46
C THR A 264 26.06 -27.17 48.30
N ILE A 265 26.64 -25.98 48.20
CA ILE A 265 28.05 -25.74 48.53
C ILE A 265 28.13 -24.60 49.54
N ASP A 266 28.82 -24.87 50.65
CA ASP A 266 28.93 -24.00 51.81
C ASP A 266 30.31 -23.29 51.84
N ASN A 267 30.29 -21.97 51.98
CA ASN A 267 31.26 -21.11 52.69
C ASN A 267 32.80 -21.35 52.54
N LYS A 268 33.52 -20.40 51.88
CA LYS A 268 34.42 -19.43 52.58
C LYS A 268 35.24 -18.48 51.66
N THR A 269 34.89 -17.19 51.74
CA THR A 269 35.77 -16.02 51.99
C THR A 269 36.99 -15.68 51.10
N TYR A 270 36.87 -14.59 50.32
CA TYR A 270 37.69 -13.37 50.56
C TYR A 270 36.99 -12.09 50.04
N GLN A 271 37.28 -10.92 50.64
CA GLN A 271 36.50 -9.67 50.48
C GLN A 271 37.17 -8.60 49.60
N LYS A 272 36.38 -7.62 49.10
CA LYS A 272 36.42 -6.22 49.59
C LYS A 272 35.32 -5.26 49.04
N THR A 273 34.64 -4.53 49.96
CA THR A 273 34.10 -3.13 49.87
C THR A 273 33.16 -2.70 48.71
N LYS A 274 32.12 -1.86 48.89
CA LYS A 274 31.36 -1.35 50.06
C LYS A 274 30.04 -0.69 49.56
N GLN A 275 28.98 -0.81 50.38
CA GLN A 275 27.65 -0.13 50.43
C GLN A 275 27.53 1.37 50.03
N PRO A 276 26.32 2.01 50.02
CA PRO A 276 24.94 1.54 50.36
C PRO A 276 23.91 1.79 49.20
N THR A 277 22.57 1.75 49.28
CA THR A 277 21.54 1.50 50.34
C THR A 277 20.25 0.91 49.70
N THR A 278 19.26 0.48 50.52
CA THR A 278 17.86 0.18 50.14
C THR A 278 16.87 0.57 51.25
N GLY A 279 15.58 0.67 50.91
CA GLY A 279 14.40 0.63 51.82
C GLY A 279 13.12 0.59 50.97
N HIS A 280 12.00 -0.07 51.36
CA HIS A 280 11.69 -0.81 52.58
C HIS A 280 10.50 -1.80 52.32
N GLN A 281 10.54 -3.02 52.88
CA GLN A 281 9.43 -3.91 53.37
C GLN A 281 8.11 -4.13 52.53
N ASN A 282 7.70 -5.37 52.15
CA ASN A 282 6.92 -6.42 52.89
C ASN A 282 5.37 -6.17 52.94
N GLN A 283 4.42 -7.13 52.94
CA GLN A 283 4.44 -8.62 52.97
C GLN A 283 3.07 -9.30 52.59
N ALA A 284 3.12 -10.43 51.84
CA ALA A 284 2.37 -11.72 51.98
C ALA A 284 0.82 -11.88 52.14
N PHE A 285 0.30 -13.00 51.57
CA PHE A 285 -0.99 -13.73 51.87
C PHE A 285 -2.33 -13.03 51.45
N GLU A 286 -3.47 -13.67 51.11
CA GLU A 286 -3.94 -15.07 51.11
C GLU A 286 -5.13 -15.32 50.10
N LEU A 287 -5.32 -16.60 49.70
CA LEU A 287 -6.41 -17.36 49.02
C LEU A 287 -7.76 -16.79 48.47
N LEU A 288 -8.14 -17.37 47.31
CA LEU A 288 -9.48 -17.81 46.79
C LEU A 288 -10.58 -16.80 46.36
N GLY A 289 -11.24 -17.11 45.23
CA GLY A 289 -12.53 -16.54 44.79
C GLY A 289 -12.80 -16.70 43.28
N GLU A 290 -13.95 -17.28 42.90
CA GLU A 290 -14.41 -17.49 41.51
C GLU A 290 -15.21 -16.31 40.92
N ASP A 291 -15.21 -16.24 39.58
CA ASP A 291 -16.28 -15.80 38.67
C ASP A 291 -16.82 -14.35 38.59
N SER A 292 -17.36 -14.11 37.39
CA SER A 292 -18.36 -13.12 36.94
C SER A 292 -17.90 -11.85 36.20
N GLU A 293 -18.66 -11.55 35.15
CA GLU A 293 -18.56 -10.37 34.29
C GLU A 293 -18.95 -9.07 35.02
N SER A 294 -18.37 -7.94 34.59
CA SER A 294 -19.06 -6.66 34.66
C SER A 294 -18.48 -5.63 33.69
N ASP A 295 -19.40 -4.82 33.19
CA ASP A 295 -19.24 -3.67 32.30
C ASP A 295 -18.17 -2.65 32.73
N ILE A 296 -17.69 -1.85 31.77
CA ILE A 296 -16.86 -0.68 32.01
C ILE A 296 -17.61 0.57 31.54
N ASP A 297 -18.02 1.40 32.49
CA ASP A 297 -18.52 2.76 32.26
C ASP A 297 -17.40 3.66 31.69
N VAL A 298 -17.76 4.49 30.71
CA VAL A 298 -16.88 5.55 30.20
C VAL A 298 -17.33 6.89 30.75
N VAL A 299 -16.52 7.44 31.66
CA VAL A 299 -16.65 8.84 32.10
C VAL A 299 -16.07 9.75 31.02
N ILE A 300 -16.82 10.78 30.63
CA ILE A 300 -16.32 11.90 29.82
C ILE A 300 -16.57 13.18 30.62
N ASP A 301 -15.51 13.92 30.92
CA ASP A 301 -15.59 15.22 31.60
C ASP A 301 -16.24 16.28 30.71
N GLU A 302 -17.05 17.14 31.34
CA GLU A 302 -17.72 18.27 30.69
C GLU A 302 -16.74 19.42 30.41
N MET A 303 -16.96 20.16 29.31
CA MET A 303 -16.40 21.49 29.10
C MET A 303 -17.51 22.44 28.65
N GLU A 304 -17.67 23.52 29.41
CA GLU A 304 -18.70 24.55 29.24
C GLU A 304 -18.47 25.41 27.99
N VAL A 305 -19.56 25.85 27.35
CA VAL A 305 -19.58 27.00 26.43
C VAL A 305 -20.85 27.82 26.71
N GLU A 306 -20.67 29.10 27.02
CA GLU A 306 -21.77 30.04 27.34
C GLU A 306 -22.67 30.40 26.14
N GLU A 307 -23.91 30.77 26.45
CA GLU A 307 -24.92 31.27 25.52
C GLU A 307 -24.64 32.70 25.03
N ASP A 308 -25.08 33.05 23.81
CA ASP A 308 -26.13 34.07 23.62
C ASP A 308 -26.58 34.15 22.13
N GLY A 309 -27.90 34.13 21.83
CA GLY A 309 -28.37 34.30 20.44
C GLY A 309 -29.74 33.76 20.01
N LYS A 310 -30.83 34.25 20.64
CA LYS A 310 -32.26 34.03 20.27
C LYS A 310 -32.60 34.09 18.77
N ILE A 311 -33.71 33.55 18.22
CA ILE A 311 -34.83 32.61 18.57
C ILE A 311 -35.54 32.34 17.21
N LYS A 312 -36.04 31.12 16.96
CA LYS A 312 -37.44 30.87 16.53
C LYS A 312 -37.76 29.38 16.46
N GLU A 313 -38.85 29.04 17.11
CA GLU A 313 -39.33 27.69 17.43
C GLU A 313 -40.69 27.52 16.76
N GLU A 314 -40.87 26.48 15.95
CA GLU A 314 -42.17 26.08 15.40
C GLU A 314 -42.19 24.58 15.07
N ASP A 315 -42.98 23.84 15.86
CA ASP A 315 -43.45 22.45 15.78
C ASP A 315 -42.52 21.29 15.38
N ILE A 316 -42.25 20.43 16.37
CA ILE A 316 -41.91 19.02 16.19
C ILE A 316 -43.19 18.21 16.06
N ARG A 317 -43.33 17.41 15.00
CA ARG A 317 -44.22 16.22 15.05
C ARG A 317 -43.63 15.03 14.32
N VAL A 318 -42.97 14.17 15.11
CA VAL A 318 -42.67 12.79 14.73
C VAL A 318 -43.76 11.91 15.33
N GLU A 319 -44.54 11.24 14.49
CA GLU A 319 -45.28 10.04 14.87
C GLU A 319 -44.94 8.94 13.87
N GLU A 320 -44.72 7.74 14.40
CA GLU A 320 -44.26 6.55 13.68
C GLU A 320 -45.36 6.00 12.75
N ASN A 321 -44.97 5.27 11.69
CA ASN A 321 -45.71 4.11 11.18
C ASN A 321 -44.97 3.42 10.01
N ILE A 322 -43.89 2.68 10.32
CA ILE A 322 -43.17 1.85 9.32
C ILE A 322 -43.93 0.53 9.02
N ILE A 323 -44.94 0.18 9.82
CA ILE A 323 -45.68 -1.08 9.69
C ILE A 323 -46.72 -1.04 8.54
N ASP A 324 -47.36 0.11 8.26
CA ASP A 324 -48.44 0.21 7.25
C ASP A 324 -47.96 0.16 5.77
N LEU A 325 -46.66 0.33 5.52
CA LEU A 325 -46.08 0.21 4.18
C LEU A 325 -45.71 -1.23 3.81
N ILE A 326 -45.52 -2.11 4.79
CA ILE A 326 -45.16 -3.52 4.55
C ILE A 326 -46.39 -4.35 4.18
N GLU A 327 -47.57 -4.00 4.71
CA GLU A 327 -48.82 -4.75 4.46
C GLU A 327 -49.42 -4.47 3.06
N LYS A 328 -49.12 -3.32 2.43
CA LYS A 328 -49.54 -3.00 1.05
C LYS A 328 -48.73 -3.69 -0.05
N ALA A 329 -47.62 -4.37 0.26
CA ALA A 329 -46.75 -5.02 -0.72
C ALA A 329 -47.07 -6.52 -0.96
N SER A 330 -47.93 -7.15 -0.15
CA SER A 330 -48.20 -8.59 -0.21
C SER A 330 -49.41 -8.98 -1.07
N THR A 331 -50.29 -8.04 -1.43
CA THR A 331 -51.61 -8.32 -2.04
C THR A 331 -51.71 -8.09 -3.55
N SER A 332 -50.59 -7.88 -4.27
CA SER A 332 -50.59 -7.72 -5.74
C SER A 332 -50.04 -8.93 -6.51
N LYS A 333 -49.93 -10.11 -5.89
CA LYS A 333 -49.31 -11.30 -6.50
C LYS A 333 -50.27 -12.41 -6.96
N GLU A 334 -51.58 -12.13 -6.98
CA GLU A 334 -52.61 -13.02 -7.55
C GLU A 334 -53.63 -12.24 -8.41
N ALA A 335 -53.18 -11.64 -9.52
CA ALA A 335 -54.03 -11.25 -10.66
C ALA A 335 -53.18 -10.78 -11.86
N VAL A 336 -52.76 -11.71 -12.73
CA VAL A 336 -52.60 -11.66 -14.21
C VAL A 336 -51.88 -12.94 -14.64
#